data_AF-A0A412KV92-F1
#
_entry.id   AF-A0A412KV92-F1
#
_cell.length_a   1.000
_cell.length_b   1.000
_cell.length_c   1.000
_cell.angle_alpha   90.00
_cell.angle_beta   90.00
_cell.angle_gamma   90.00
#
_symmetry.space_group_name_H-M   'P 1'
#
loop_
_entity.id
_entity.type
_entity.pdbx_description
1 polymer ?
#
loop_
_entity_poly.entity_id
_entity_poly.type
_entity_poly.pdbx_seq_one_letter_code
_entity_poly.pdbx_strand_id
1 'polypeptide(L)' 'MAENEAIVRLQRSIDLLRERMRVDSNDLEYETHLRQKRQLQRILDRLQDKERRKD' A
#
# COMPACT_ATOMS: atom_id res chain seq x y z
N MET A 1 9.78 8.37 -15.02
CA MET A 1 10.67 8.29 -13.82
C MET A 1 9.92 8.62 -12.52
N ALA A 2 9.11 9.69 -12.44
CA ALA A 2 8.38 10.06 -11.22
C ALA A 2 7.24 9.08 -10.80
N GLU A 3 6.51 8.50 -11.76
CA GLU A 3 5.45 7.51 -11.46
C GLU A 3 6.00 6.22 -10.84
N ASN A 4 7.15 5.75 -11.32
CA ASN A 4 7.81 4.57 -10.75
C ASN A 4 8.27 4.83 -9.30
N GLU A 5 8.74 6.03 -9.00
CA GLU A 5 9.12 6.41 -7.62
C GLU A 5 7.89 6.48 -6.69
N ALA A 6 6.74 6.96 -7.19
CA ALA A 6 5.49 6.96 -6.44
C ALA A 6 5.00 5.53 -6.13
N ILE A 7 5.12 4.61 -7.09
CA ILE A 7 4.82 3.18 -6.93
C ILE A 7 5.72 2.57 -5.83
N VAL A 8 7.04 2.82 -5.89
CA VAL A 8 7.99 2.33 -4.88
C VAL A 8 7.68 2.87 -3.48
N ARG A 9 7.36 4.17 -3.37
CA ARG A 9 6.99 4.78 -2.07
C ARG A 9 5.70 4.20 -1.50
N LEU A 10 4.69 3.96 -2.34
CA LEU A 10 3.43 3.33 -1.92
C LEU A 10 3.64 1.89 -1.46
N GLN A 11 4.44 1.11 -2.20
CA GLN A 11 4.79 -0.25 -1.82
C GLN A 11 5.48 -0.29 -0.45
N ARG A 12 6.46 0.60 -0.22
CA ARG A 12 7.15 0.71 1.07
C ARG A 12 6.20 1.04 2.23
N SER A 13 5.24 1.92 2.02
CA SER A 13 4.22 2.24 3.03
C SER A 13 3.31 1.05 3.34
N ILE A 14 2.94 0.26 2.33
CA ILE A 14 2.16 -0.98 2.50
C ILE A 14 2.95 -2.02 3.31
N ASP A 15 4.24 -2.16 3.04
CA ASP A 15 5.10 -3.13 3.74
C ASP A 15 5.30 -2.75 5.21
N LEU A 16 5.49 -1.47 5.51
CA LEU A 16 5.54 -0.97 6.89
C LEU A 16 4.23 -1.20 7.66
N LEU A 17 3.08 -0.98 6.99
CA LEU A 17 1.77 -1.28 7.59
C LEU A 17 1.59 -2.78 7.83
N ARG A 18 2.08 -3.65 6.94
CA ARG A 18 2.02 -5.11 7.13
C ARG A 18 2.82 -5.54 8.36
N GLU A 19 4.01 -5.00 8.56
CA GLU A 19 4.82 -5.29 9.75
C GLU A 19 4.15 -4.79 11.02
N ARG A 20 3.60 -3.57 11.03
CA ARG A 20 2.81 -3.07 12.17
C ARG A 20 1.61 -3.94 12.49
N MET A 21 0.81 -4.31 11.49
CA MET A 21 -0.34 -5.19 11.67
C MET A 21 0.02 -6.57 12.26
N ARG A 22 1.23 -7.05 12.02
CA ARG A 22 1.72 -8.31 12.60
C ARG A 22 1.97 -8.16 14.10
N VAL A 23 2.50 -7.01 14.53
CA VAL A 23 2.74 -6.67 15.94
C VAL A 23 1.43 -6.33 16.65
N ASP A 24 0.56 -5.55 16.01
CA ASP A 24 -0.70 -5.04 16.55
C ASP A 24 -1.87 -6.03 16.33
N SER A 25 -1.58 -7.29 16.02
CA SER A 25 -2.58 -8.30 15.63
C SER A 25 -3.61 -8.62 16.72
N ASN A 26 -3.33 -8.23 17.96
CA ASN A 26 -4.24 -8.37 19.11
C ASN A 26 -4.91 -7.05 19.53
N ASP A 27 -4.73 -5.96 18.79
CA ASP A 27 -5.19 -4.64 19.19
C ASP A 27 -6.35 -4.12 18.34
N LEU A 28 -7.14 -3.20 18.91
CA LEU A 28 -8.27 -2.54 18.25
C LEU A 28 -7.87 -1.78 16.97
N GLU A 29 -6.57 -1.49 16.82
CA GLU A 29 -6.03 -0.81 15.64
C GLU A 29 -5.87 -1.71 14.42
N TYR A 30 -5.92 -3.04 14.54
CA TYR A 30 -5.72 -3.95 13.42
C TYR A 30 -6.67 -3.67 12.24
N GLU A 31 -7.95 -3.43 12.52
CA GLU A 31 -8.96 -3.10 11.50
C GLU A 31 -8.70 -1.74 10.83
N THR A 32 -8.17 -0.77 11.59
CA THR A 32 -7.80 0.54 11.06
C THR A 32 -6.62 0.41 10.11
N HIS A 33 -5.58 -0.34 10.50
CA HIS A 33 -4.41 -0.61 9.67
C HIS A 33 -4.77 -1.44 8.43
N LEU A 34 -5.67 -2.42 8.57
CA LEU A 34 -6.20 -3.22 7.45
C LEU A 34 -6.93 -2.34 6.43
N ARG A 35 -7.76 -1.41 6.88
CA ARG A 35 -8.47 -0.46 6.01
C ARG A 35 -7.48 0.45 5.28
N GLN A 36 -6.50 1.01 5.98
CA GLN A 36 -5.45 1.85 5.38
C GLN A 36 -4.66 1.08 4.32
N LYS A 37 -4.23 -0.15 4.63
CA LYS A 37 -3.54 -1.04 3.69
C LYS A 37 -4.36 -1.27 2.42
N ARG A 38 -5.66 -1.57 2.54
CA ARG A 38 -6.56 -1.78 1.37
C ARG A 38 -6.69 -0.53 0.51
N GLN A 39 -6.74 0.65 1.12
CA GLN A 39 -6.83 1.91 0.38
C GLN A 39 -5.54 2.18 -0.40
N LEU A 40 -4.38 2.01 0.22
CA LEU A 40 -3.08 2.18 -0.43
C LEU A 40 -2.89 1.18 -1.57
N GLN A 41 -3.28 -0.08 -1.37
CA GLN A 41 -3.20 -1.11 -2.40
C GLN A 41 -4.06 -0.74 -3.63
N ARG A 42 -5.29 -0.25 -3.45
CA ARG A 42 -6.13 0.20 -4.58
C ARG A 42 -5.51 1.36 -5.36
N ILE A 43 -4.80 2.26 -4.69
CA ILE A 43 -4.11 3.37 -5.36
C ILE A 43 -2.92 2.84 -6.16
N LEU A 44 -2.14 1.94 -5.56
CA LEU A 44 -1.02 1.27 -6.20
C LEU A 44 -1.45 0.51 -7.45
N ASP A 45 -2.50 -0.32 -7.34
CA ASP A 45 -3.04 -1.11 -8.44
C ASP A 45 -3.46 -0.20 -9.61
N ARG A 46 -4.13 0.93 -9.32
CA ARG A 46 -4.51 1.91 -10.34
C ARG A 46 -3.32 2.58 -11.01
N LEU A 47 -2.23 2.84 -10.28
CA LEU A 47 -1.02 3.43 -10.85
C LEU A 47 -0.28 2.42 -11.71
N GLN A 48 -0.17 1.18 -11.27
CA GLN A 48 0.42 0.09 -12.05
C GLN A 48 -0.37 -0.20 -13.33
N ASP A 49 -1.70 -0.23 -13.24
CA ASP A 49 -2.57 -0.38 -14.42
C ASP A 49 -2.42 0.78 -15.41
N LYS A 50 -2.18 2.00 -14.92
CA LYS A 50 -1.92 3.15 -15.79
C LYS A 50 -0.56 3.03 -16.49
N GLU A 51 0.50 2.66 -15.76
CA GLU A 51 1.82 2.44 -16.36
C GLU A 51 1.77 1.32 -17.40
N ARG A 52 1.12 0.19 -17.07
CA ARG A 52 0.98 -0.96 -17.98
C ARG A 52 0.21 -0.66 -19.26
N ARG A 53 -0.65 0.36 -19.26
CA ARG A 53 -1.40 0.82 -20.45
C ARG A 53 -0.64 1.88 -21.25
N LYS A 54 0.44 2.46 -20.70
CA LYS A 54 1.28 3.45 -21.38
C LYS A 54 2.45 2.78 -22.13
N ASP A 55 2.89 1.61 -21.67
CA ASP A 55 3.77 0.69 -22.41
C ASP A 55 3.01 -0.03 -23.55
#